data_AF-A0A815HUF2-F1
#
_entry.id   AF-A0A815HUF2-F1
#
_cell.length_a   1.000
_cell.length_b   1.000
_cell.length_c   1.000
_cell.angle_alpha   90.00
_cell.angle_beta   90.00
_cell.angle_gamma   90.00
#
_symmetry.space_group_name_H-M   'P 1'
#
loop_
_entity.id
_entity.type
_entity.pdbx_description
1 polymer ?
#
loop_
_entity_poly.entity_id
_entity_poly.type
_entity_poly.pdbx_seq_one_letter_code
_entity_poly.pdbx_strand_id
1 'polypeptide(L)'
;MIATQSEFQVLIECGICCDYLTDVRETPCCHQLFCLTCIQSWLRTFAPNCPRCRSTTLTEQTLITNIAIQQFIENIQFNCPNKLQGCSAKIPRSDLIHHKQTCSYTPEKLKYQREQKLFELRLQLQQYSNAKARTRYKDNELYDLAKVFHEEHGYDEARQCLKMIKGMQNVFNITILSAQIEQDDGQYDKALELYTDVYLKAKTNPQRIELRLASGHIYL
;
A
#
# COMPACT_ATOMS: atom_id res chain seq x y z
N MET A 1 -24.74 18.04 18.13
CA MET A 1 -24.91 17.36 16.83
C MET A 1 -23.55 17.38 16.15
N ILE A 2 -22.90 16.22 16.04
CA ILE A 2 -21.64 16.10 15.30
C ILE A 2 -22.06 15.76 13.87
N ALA A 3 -21.81 16.68 12.94
CA ALA A 3 -22.07 16.43 11.53
C ALA A 3 -21.26 15.20 11.09
N THR A 4 -21.92 14.22 10.49
CA THR A 4 -21.25 13.01 10.00
C THR A 4 -20.40 13.32 8.78
N GLN A 5 -19.35 12.52 8.52
CA GLN A 5 -18.48 12.72 7.35
C GLN A 5 -19.26 12.74 6.02
N SER A 6 -20.40 12.03 5.96
CA SER A 6 -21.33 12.02 4.82
C SER A 6 -22.15 13.30 4.67
N GLU A 7 -22.53 13.96 5.76
CA GLU A 7 -23.28 15.24 5.71
C GLU A 7 -22.40 16.38 5.21
N PHE A 8 -21.09 16.31 5.46
CA PHE A 8 -20.13 17.30 5.02
C PHE A 8 -19.83 17.19 3.52
N GLN A 9 -19.90 15.98 2.96
CA GLN A 9 -19.56 15.70 1.56
C GLN A 9 -20.52 16.39 0.58
N VAL A 10 -21.81 16.46 0.93
CA VAL A 10 -22.85 17.14 0.13
C VAL A 10 -22.59 18.64 -0.04
N LEU A 11 -21.85 19.27 0.88
CA LEU A 11 -21.56 20.72 0.83
C LEU A 11 -20.42 21.08 -0.14
N ILE A 12 -19.64 20.09 -0.56
CA ILE A 12 -18.43 20.30 -1.37
C ILE A 12 -18.44 19.50 -2.67
N GLU A 13 -19.55 18.83 -2.98
CA GLU A 13 -19.80 18.12 -4.23
C GLU A 13 -20.62 18.97 -5.19
N CYS A 14 -20.30 18.84 -6.48
CA CYS A 14 -21.04 19.46 -7.55
C CYS A 14 -22.32 18.68 -7.84
N GLY A 15 -23.48 19.33 -7.75
CA GLY A 15 -24.78 18.72 -8.06
C GLY A 15 -25.01 18.34 -9.53
N ILE A 16 -24.02 18.54 -10.41
CA ILE A 16 -24.08 18.14 -11.84
C ILE A 16 -23.19 16.91 -12.08
N CYS A 17 -21.89 16.98 -11.74
CA CYS A 17 -20.96 15.88 -12.01
C CYS A 17 -20.83 14.87 -10.86
N CYS A 18 -21.42 15.17 -9.70
CA CYS A 18 -21.35 14.32 -8.50
C CYS A 18 -19.90 14.02 -8.05
N ASP A 19 -19.00 14.98 -8.23
CA ASP A 19 -17.61 14.95 -7.76
C ASP A 19 -17.34 16.25 -6.98
N TYR A 20 -16.23 16.29 -6.23
CA TYR A 20 -15.77 17.49 -5.53
C TYR A 20 -15.67 18.68 -6.48
N LEU A 21 -16.11 19.84 -6.00
CA LEU A 21 -16.11 21.07 -6.78
C LEU A 21 -14.69 21.47 -7.22
N THR A 22 -14.58 21.92 -8.47
CA THR A 22 -13.37 22.49 -9.07
C THR A 22 -13.70 23.83 -9.71
N ASP A 23 -12.87 24.86 -9.53
CA ASP A 23 -13.18 26.23 -9.94
C ASP A 23 -14.58 26.66 -9.49
N VAL A 24 -14.76 26.74 -8.17
CA VAL A 24 -16.09 26.78 -7.54
C VAL A 24 -16.87 28.02 -7.97
N ARG A 25 -18.10 27.80 -8.45
CA ARG A 25 -19.04 28.86 -8.81
C ARG A 25 -20.32 28.74 -8.00
N GLU A 26 -20.71 29.86 -7.41
CA GLU A 26 -21.89 30.00 -6.60
C GLU A 26 -22.98 30.75 -7.37
N THR A 27 -24.19 30.20 -7.34
CA THR A 27 -25.36 30.86 -7.94
C THR A 27 -25.90 31.96 -7.01
N PRO A 28 -26.21 33.16 -7.52
CA PRO A 28 -26.68 34.29 -6.70
C PRO A 28 -28.10 34.09 -6.14
N CYS A 29 -28.88 33.17 -6.72
CA CYS A 29 -30.28 32.97 -6.37
C CYS A 29 -30.50 32.07 -5.15
N CYS A 30 -29.69 31.02 -4.98
CA CYS A 30 -29.88 30.03 -3.93
C CYS A 30 -28.57 29.51 -3.33
N HIS A 31 -27.46 30.22 -3.60
CA HIS A 31 -26.14 29.95 -3.04
C HIS A 31 -25.61 28.53 -3.31
N GLN A 32 -26.10 27.89 -4.38
CA GLN A 32 -25.67 26.55 -4.76
C GLN A 32 -24.37 26.59 -5.53
N LEU A 33 -23.53 25.61 -5.24
CA LEU A 33 -22.17 25.50 -5.73
C LEU A 33 -22.09 24.49 -6.87
N PHE A 34 -21.36 24.85 -7.92
CA PHE A 34 -21.07 24.00 -9.08
C PHE A 34 -19.63 24.19 -9.52
N CYS A 35 -19.06 23.21 -10.23
CA CYS A 35 -17.83 23.43 -10.98
C CYS A 35 -18.08 24.44 -12.10
N LEU A 36 -17.12 25.31 -12.40
CA LEU A 36 -17.20 26.26 -13.52
C LEU A 36 -17.62 25.57 -14.83
N THR A 37 -16.91 24.51 -15.21
CA THR A 37 -17.16 23.78 -16.45
C THR A 37 -18.56 23.16 -16.50
N CYS A 38 -19.04 22.67 -15.36
CA CYS A 38 -20.36 22.05 -15.25
C CYS A 38 -21.48 23.08 -15.41
N ILE A 39 -21.42 24.21 -14.70
CA ILE A 39 -22.45 25.24 -14.80
C ILE A 39 -22.42 25.94 -16.17
N GLN A 40 -21.24 26.17 -16.75
CA GLN A 40 -21.12 26.69 -18.12
C GLN A 40 -21.77 25.75 -19.15
N SER A 41 -21.50 24.45 -19.04
CA SER A 41 -22.13 23.45 -19.90
C SER A 41 -23.66 23.45 -19.76
N TRP A 42 -24.18 23.55 -18.53
CA TRP A 42 -25.62 23.67 -18.28
C TRP A 42 -26.22 24.89 -18.97
N LEU A 43 -25.65 26.08 -18.74
CA LEU A 43 -26.17 27.33 -19.28
C LEU A 43 -26.13 27.39 -20.81
N ARG A 44 -25.15 26.72 -21.42
CA ARG A 44 -25.00 26.67 -22.88
C ARG A 44 -25.90 25.62 -23.54
N THR A 45 -26.00 24.43 -22.95
CA THR A 45 -26.58 23.26 -23.62
C THR A 45 -28.03 23.01 -23.23
N PHE A 46 -28.42 23.32 -22.00
CA PHE A 46 -29.73 22.94 -21.47
C PHE A 46 -30.65 24.14 -21.32
N ALA A 47 -30.32 25.07 -20.40
CA ALA A 47 -31.15 26.23 -20.14
C ALA A 47 -30.34 27.32 -19.43
N PRO A 48 -30.60 28.61 -19.72
CA PRO A 48 -29.93 29.72 -19.06
C PRO A 48 -30.52 29.98 -17.66
N ASN A 49 -30.70 28.95 -16.83
CA ASN A 49 -31.27 29.07 -15.49
C ASN A 49 -30.48 28.26 -14.45
N CYS A 50 -30.75 28.51 -13.16
CA CYS A 50 -30.15 27.72 -12.08
C CYS A 50 -30.54 26.23 -12.17
N PRO A 51 -29.57 25.28 -12.18
CA PRO A 51 -29.87 23.84 -12.19
C PRO A 51 -30.67 23.37 -10.97
N ARG A 52 -30.50 24.02 -9.81
CA ARG A 52 -31.18 23.66 -8.56
C ARG A 52 -32.59 24.24 -8.46
N CYS A 53 -32.73 25.56 -8.48
CA CYS A 53 -34.01 26.20 -8.18
C CYS A 53 -34.83 26.60 -9.41
N ARG A 54 -34.22 26.62 -10.61
CA ARG A 54 -34.83 27.04 -11.89
C ARG A 54 -35.49 28.42 -11.89
N SER A 55 -35.34 29.21 -10.82
CA SER A 55 -36.12 30.41 -10.53
C SER A 55 -35.51 31.70 -11.10
N THR A 56 -34.27 31.64 -11.58
CA THR A 56 -33.53 32.83 -12.05
C THR A 56 -32.77 32.50 -13.31
N THR A 57 -32.86 33.38 -14.30
CA THR A 57 -32.01 33.35 -15.49
C THR A 57 -30.58 33.67 -15.09
N LEU A 58 -29.64 32.79 -15.44
CA LEU A 58 -28.23 32.94 -15.11
C LEU A 58 -27.42 33.15 -16.38
N THR A 59 -26.37 33.96 -16.28
CA THR A 59 -25.28 34.04 -17.27
C THR A 59 -23.95 33.75 -16.58
N GLU A 60 -22.90 33.46 -17.35
CA GLU A 60 -21.58 33.22 -16.78
C GLU A 60 -21.07 34.38 -15.92
N GLN A 61 -21.41 35.63 -16.29
CA GLN A 61 -21.01 36.83 -15.55
C GLN A 61 -21.77 37.01 -14.22
N THR A 62 -22.94 36.39 -14.08
CA THR A 62 -23.74 36.46 -12.84
C THR A 62 -23.27 35.48 -11.76
N LEU A 63 -22.38 34.54 -12.12
CA LEU A 63 -21.86 33.54 -11.20
C LEU A 63 -20.78 34.13 -10.30
N ILE A 64 -20.85 33.82 -9.01
CA ILE A 64 -19.91 34.32 -8.01
C ILE A 64 -18.79 33.28 -7.85
N THR A 65 -17.53 33.71 -7.90
CA THR A 65 -16.40 32.84 -7.56
C THR A 65 -16.33 32.66 -6.05
N ASN A 66 -16.38 31.42 -5.57
CA ASN A 66 -16.30 31.12 -4.13
C ASN A 66 -14.89 30.63 -3.76
N ILE A 67 -13.98 31.57 -3.51
CA ILE A 67 -12.56 31.27 -3.21
C ILE A 67 -12.42 30.54 -1.87
N ALA A 68 -13.25 30.87 -0.88
CA ALA A 68 -13.17 30.25 0.44
C ALA A 68 -13.45 28.74 0.38
N ILE A 69 -14.53 28.34 -0.30
CA ILE A 69 -14.85 26.93 -0.48
C ILE A 69 -13.84 26.25 -1.41
N GLN A 70 -13.37 26.94 -2.45
CA GLN A 70 -12.32 26.41 -3.32
C GLN A 70 -11.04 26.06 -2.53
N GLN A 71 -10.52 27.01 -1.76
CA GLN A 71 -9.34 26.79 -0.91
C GLN A 71 -9.57 25.70 0.13
N PHE A 72 -10.78 25.64 0.72
CA PHE A 72 -11.13 24.58 1.64
C PHE A 72 -11.02 23.20 0.97
N ILE A 73 -11.61 23.02 -0.21
CA ILE A 73 -11.62 21.75 -0.97
C ILE A 73 -10.21 21.35 -1.41
N GLU A 74 -9.42 22.32 -1.88
CA GLU A 74 -8.02 22.11 -2.30
C GLU A 74 -7.14 21.57 -1.15
N ASN A 75 -7.43 21.98 0.09
CA ASN A 75 -6.65 21.60 1.27
C ASN A 75 -7.18 20.36 2.01
N ILE A 76 -8.26 19.71 1.54
CA ILE A 76 -8.74 18.46 2.14
C ILE A 76 -7.66 17.40 2.01
N GLN A 77 -7.26 16.82 3.13
CA GLN A 77 -6.19 15.83 3.18
C GLN A 77 -6.72 14.41 3.05
N PHE A 78 -6.08 13.63 2.19
CA PHE A 78 -6.36 12.22 1.96
C PHE A 78 -5.13 11.38 2.25
N ASN A 79 -5.32 10.12 2.65
CA ASN A 79 -4.23 9.17 2.64
C ASN A 79 -3.81 8.90 1.19
N CYS A 80 -2.50 8.73 0.97
CA CYS A 80 -2.01 8.24 -0.32
C CYS A 80 -2.73 6.94 -0.73
N PRO A 81 -3.13 6.78 -2.01
CA PRO A 81 -3.66 5.51 -2.51
C PRO A 81 -2.72 4.32 -2.25
N ASN A 82 -1.41 4.56 -2.22
CA ASN A 82 -0.39 3.55 -1.94
C ASN A 82 -0.11 3.37 -0.44
N LYS A 83 -1.05 3.73 0.45
CA LYS A 83 -0.89 3.56 1.90
C LYS A 83 -0.66 2.11 2.31
N LEU A 84 -1.38 1.17 1.68
CA LEU A 84 -1.19 -0.26 1.92
C LEU A 84 0.20 -0.76 1.46
N GLN A 85 0.84 -0.05 0.53
CA GLN A 85 2.18 -0.35 0.05
C GLN A 85 3.28 0.31 0.90
N GLY A 86 2.91 1.07 1.94
CA GLY A 86 3.85 1.70 2.87
C GLY A 86 3.91 3.23 2.82
N CYS A 87 3.20 3.88 1.89
CA CYS A 87 3.19 5.34 1.84
C CYS A 87 2.36 5.93 3.01
N SER A 88 3.01 6.53 3.99
CA SER A 88 2.36 7.17 5.14
C SER A 88 1.86 8.61 4.87
N ALA A 89 2.07 9.12 3.64
CA ALA A 89 1.76 10.50 3.31
C ALA A 89 0.25 10.80 3.40
N LYS A 90 -0.09 11.91 4.07
CA LYS A 90 -1.38 12.58 3.99
C LYS A 90 -1.22 13.79 3.08
N ILE A 91 -1.98 13.83 2.00
CA ILE A 91 -1.75 14.74 0.88
C ILE A 91 -3.01 15.58 0.66
N PRO A 92 -2.90 16.91 0.56
CA PRO A 92 -4.03 17.76 0.19
C PRO A 92 -4.51 17.42 -1.23
N ARG A 93 -5.78 17.69 -1.54
CA ARG A 93 -6.36 17.43 -2.87
C ARG A 93 -5.55 18.08 -3.98
N SER A 94 -5.09 19.32 -3.77
CA SER A 94 -4.28 20.08 -4.74
C SER A 94 -3.02 19.33 -5.19
N ASP A 95 -2.37 18.63 -4.25
CA ASP A 95 -1.06 18.02 -4.47
C ASP A 95 -1.18 16.55 -4.86
N LEU A 96 -2.38 15.98 -4.87
CA LEU A 96 -2.60 14.56 -5.11
C LEU A 96 -2.05 14.10 -6.46
N ILE A 97 -2.20 14.92 -7.50
CA ILE A 97 -1.70 14.61 -8.85
C ILE A 97 -0.16 14.58 -8.85
N HIS A 98 0.47 15.60 -8.27
CA HIS A 98 1.93 15.67 -8.19
C HIS A 98 2.51 14.53 -7.34
N HIS A 99 1.90 14.24 -6.20
CA HIS A 99 2.30 13.12 -5.36
C HIS A 99 2.17 11.79 -6.11
N LYS A 100 1.09 11.55 -6.86
CA LYS A 100 0.93 10.30 -7.62
C LYS A 100 2.09 10.03 -8.59
N GLN A 101 2.66 11.08 -9.20
CA GLN A 101 3.79 10.96 -10.12
C GLN A 101 5.12 10.73 -9.39
N THR A 102 5.28 11.33 -8.20
CA THR A 102 6.53 11.33 -7.45
C THR A 102 6.60 10.24 -6.37
N CYS A 103 5.47 9.65 -5.99
CA CYS A 103 5.35 8.64 -4.94
C CYS A 103 6.36 7.50 -5.17
N SER A 104 7.14 7.17 -4.14
CA SER A 104 8.12 6.08 -4.19
C SER A 104 7.48 4.69 -4.08
N TYR A 105 6.24 4.63 -3.59
CA TYR A 105 5.49 3.41 -3.32
C TYR A 105 4.53 3.03 -4.45
N THR A 106 4.76 3.53 -5.67
CA THR A 106 4.00 3.05 -6.82
C THR A 106 4.39 1.60 -7.15
N PRO A 107 3.46 0.75 -7.61
CA PRO A 107 3.75 -0.65 -7.91
C PRO A 107 4.96 -0.84 -8.82
N GLU A 108 5.13 0.02 -9.83
CA GLU A 108 6.23 -0.05 -10.80
C GLU A 108 7.59 0.26 -10.14
N LYS A 109 7.64 1.30 -9.28
CA LYS A 109 8.88 1.66 -8.58
C LYS A 109 9.26 0.63 -7.52
N LEU A 110 8.28 0.10 -6.79
CA LEU A 110 8.53 -0.97 -5.82
C LEU A 110 9.03 -2.23 -6.52
N LYS A 111 8.43 -2.62 -7.64
CA LYS A 111 8.91 -3.75 -8.45
C LYS A 111 10.37 -3.55 -8.87
N TYR A 112 10.69 -2.37 -9.42
CA TYR A 112 12.05 -2.04 -9.82
C TYR A 112 13.05 -2.10 -8.65
N GLN A 113 12.68 -1.52 -7.50
CA GLN A 113 13.52 -1.55 -6.29
C GLN A 113 13.77 -2.98 -5.79
N ARG A 114 12.74 -3.84 -5.82
CA ARG A 114 12.86 -5.27 -5.46
C ARG A 114 13.78 -6.01 -6.44
N GLU A 115 13.65 -5.76 -7.74
CA GLU A 115 14.52 -6.38 -8.76
C GLU A 115 15.99 -5.98 -8.58
N GLN A 116 16.26 -4.70 -8.27
CA GLN A 116 17.61 -4.22 -7.95
C GLN A 116 18.16 -4.90 -6.70
N LYS A 117 17.36 -4.95 -5.62
CA LYS A 117 17.75 -5.63 -4.38
C LYS A 117 18.02 -7.11 -4.60
N LEU A 118 17.17 -7.82 -5.35
CA LEU A 118 17.39 -9.22 -5.72
C LEU A 118 18.69 -9.41 -6.52
N PHE A 119 19.01 -8.50 -7.44
CA PHE A 119 20.26 -8.55 -8.19
C PHE A 119 21.49 -8.42 -7.26
N GLU A 120 21.47 -7.46 -6.34
CA GLU A 120 22.55 -7.29 -5.35
C GLU A 120 22.70 -8.52 -4.45
N LEU A 121 21.60 -9.08 -3.95
CA LEU A 121 21.61 -10.28 -3.11
C LEU A 121 22.16 -11.49 -3.85
N ARG A 122 21.83 -11.67 -5.15
CA ARG A 122 22.38 -12.74 -5.98
C ARG A 122 23.89 -12.63 -6.13
N LEU A 123 24.41 -11.42 -6.34
CA LEU A 123 25.87 -11.19 -6.37
C LEU A 123 26.51 -11.56 -5.04
N GLN A 124 25.86 -11.20 -3.92
CA GLN A 124 26.31 -11.58 -2.59
C GLN A 124 26.34 -13.11 -2.44
N LEU A 125 25.25 -13.81 -2.80
CA LEU A 125 25.16 -15.28 -2.77
C LEU A 125 26.23 -15.96 -3.62
N GLN A 126 26.51 -15.43 -4.80
CA GLN A 126 27.58 -15.94 -5.67
C GLN A 126 28.94 -15.91 -4.96
N GLN A 127 29.23 -14.84 -4.20
CA GLN A 127 30.47 -14.75 -3.41
C GLN A 127 30.54 -15.84 -2.32
N TYR A 128 29.42 -16.16 -1.66
CA TYR A 128 29.35 -17.26 -0.68
C TYR A 128 29.51 -18.64 -1.32
N SER A 129 29.06 -18.82 -2.56
CA SER A 129 29.12 -20.10 -3.28
C SER A 129 30.54 -20.50 -3.71
N ASN A 130 31.45 -19.52 -3.86
CA ASN A 130 32.82 -19.74 -4.30
C ASN A 130 33.65 -20.47 -3.22
N ALA A 131 34.32 -21.56 -3.63
CA ALA A 131 34.91 -22.57 -2.74
C ALA A 131 35.99 -22.07 -1.74
N LYS A 132 36.62 -20.91 -1.98
CA LYS A 132 37.61 -20.31 -1.06
C LYS A 132 36.99 -19.55 0.13
N ALA A 133 35.68 -19.32 0.11
CA ALA A 133 34.95 -18.53 1.11
C ALA A 133 34.16 -19.37 2.13
N ARG A 134 34.00 -20.69 1.90
CA ARG A 134 33.21 -21.58 2.77
C ARG A 134 33.73 -21.70 4.21
N THR A 135 34.98 -21.35 4.48
CA THR A 135 35.57 -21.29 5.82
C THR A 135 35.46 -19.91 6.49
N ARG A 136 34.95 -18.89 5.79
CA ARG A 136 34.94 -17.49 6.25
C ARG A 136 33.59 -17.03 6.82
N TYR A 137 32.48 -17.63 6.36
CA TYR A 137 31.14 -17.13 6.67
C TYR A 137 30.39 -18.03 7.65
N LYS A 138 29.67 -17.41 8.58
CA LYS A 138 28.94 -18.09 9.66
C LYS A 138 27.54 -18.47 9.20
N ASP A 139 26.99 -19.56 9.73
CA ASP A 139 25.61 -20.01 9.45
C ASP A 139 24.55 -18.91 9.68
N ASN A 140 24.77 -18.02 10.67
CA ASN A 140 23.90 -16.85 10.90
C ASN A 140 23.84 -15.92 9.69
N GLU A 141 24.95 -15.66 9.02
CA GLU A 141 24.99 -14.75 7.87
C GLU A 141 24.23 -15.35 6.68
N LEU A 142 24.32 -16.66 6.47
CA LEU A 142 23.54 -17.37 5.46
C LEU A 142 22.05 -17.39 5.81
N TYR A 143 21.70 -17.52 7.09
CA TYR A 143 20.32 -17.47 7.55
C TYR A 143 19.71 -16.09 7.38
N ASP A 144 20.44 -15.03 7.74
CA ASP A 144 20.01 -13.65 7.53
C ASP A 144 19.84 -13.35 6.04
N LEU A 145 20.78 -13.80 5.20
CA LEU A 145 20.64 -13.69 3.75
C LEU A 145 19.42 -14.44 3.21
N ALA A 146 19.14 -15.65 3.72
CA ALA A 146 17.94 -16.41 3.34
C ALA A 146 16.64 -15.68 3.69
N LYS A 147 16.58 -15.02 4.86
CA LYS A 147 15.42 -14.20 5.24
C LYS A 147 15.19 -13.07 4.26
N VAL A 148 16.25 -12.34 3.91
CA VAL A 148 16.13 -11.21 2.98
C VAL A 148 15.70 -11.70 1.59
N PHE A 149 16.21 -12.83 1.11
CA PHE A 149 15.71 -13.43 -0.13
C PHE A 149 14.24 -13.83 -0.06
N HIS A 150 13.78 -14.42 1.04
CA HIS A 150 12.37 -14.74 1.25
C HIS A 150 11.48 -13.48 1.22
N GLU A 151 11.87 -12.40 1.91
CA GLU A 151 11.17 -11.10 1.89
C GLU A 151 11.08 -10.50 0.48
N GLU A 152 12.09 -10.73 -0.35
CA GLU A 152 12.14 -10.28 -1.73
C GLU A 152 11.56 -11.29 -2.73
N HIS A 153 10.91 -12.36 -2.25
CA HIS A 153 10.35 -13.44 -3.07
C HIS A 153 11.37 -14.20 -3.95
N GLY A 154 12.65 -14.17 -3.59
CA GLY A 154 13.73 -14.98 -4.17
C GLY A 154 13.82 -16.36 -3.52
N TYR A 155 12.77 -17.17 -3.67
CA TYR A 155 12.62 -18.43 -2.91
C TYR A 155 13.69 -19.48 -3.22
N ASP A 156 14.15 -19.56 -4.46
CA ASP A 156 15.20 -20.52 -4.84
C ASP A 156 16.55 -20.17 -4.24
N GLU A 157 16.91 -18.89 -4.25
CA GLU A 157 18.11 -18.38 -3.60
C GLU A 157 18.03 -18.53 -2.08
N ALA A 158 16.87 -18.28 -1.48
CA ALA A 158 16.64 -18.54 -0.06
C ALA A 158 16.86 -20.02 0.30
N ARG A 159 16.30 -20.95 -0.49
CA ARG A 159 16.53 -22.40 -0.33
C ARG A 159 18.02 -22.75 -0.48
N GLN A 160 18.72 -22.11 -1.41
CA GLN A 160 20.15 -22.32 -1.61
C GLN A 160 20.95 -21.89 -0.37
N CYS A 161 20.67 -20.70 0.18
CA CYS A 161 21.27 -20.23 1.43
C CYS A 161 21.04 -21.24 2.58
N LEU A 162 19.80 -21.71 2.75
CA LEU A 162 19.45 -22.65 3.82
C LEU A 162 20.16 -24.00 3.67
N LYS A 163 20.32 -24.52 2.45
CA LYS A 163 21.06 -25.77 2.19
C LYS A 163 22.56 -25.65 2.47
N MET A 164 23.12 -24.45 2.45
CA MET A 164 24.53 -24.20 2.72
C MET A 164 24.87 -24.19 4.23
N ILE A 165 23.86 -24.04 5.09
CA ILE A 165 24.00 -24.06 6.54
C ILE A 165 24.27 -25.48 7.02
N LYS A 166 25.39 -25.70 7.74
CA LYS A 166 25.82 -27.05 8.17
C LYS A 166 25.79 -27.27 9.68
N GLY A 167 25.99 -26.22 10.48
CA GLY A 167 26.10 -26.29 11.95
C GLY A 167 24.81 -25.96 12.70
N MET A 168 23.83 -25.30 12.06
CA MET A 168 22.57 -24.88 12.70
C MET A 168 21.36 -25.78 12.40
N GLN A 169 21.55 -27.04 12.01
CA GLN A 169 20.46 -27.94 11.55
C GLN A 169 19.32 -28.20 12.57
N ASN A 170 19.46 -27.74 13.82
CA ASN A 170 18.48 -27.89 14.89
C ASN A 170 17.85 -26.59 15.39
N VAL A 171 18.01 -25.47 14.68
CA VAL A 171 17.35 -24.21 15.04
C VAL A 171 15.97 -24.19 14.39
N PHE A 172 14.90 -24.21 15.20
CA PHE A 172 13.51 -24.14 14.75
C PHE A 172 13.28 -23.06 13.69
N ASN A 173 13.96 -21.93 13.83
CA ASN A 173 13.85 -20.78 12.92
C ASN A 173 14.24 -21.09 11.46
N ILE A 174 15.13 -22.06 11.21
CA ILE A 174 15.52 -22.48 9.84
C ILE A 174 14.42 -23.31 9.19
N THR A 175 13.89 -24.29 9.92
CA THR A 175 12.80 -25.13 9.42
C THR A 175 11.51 -24.33 9.27
N ILE A 176 11.24 -23.38 10.17
CA ILE A 176 10.12 -22.43 10.06
C ILE A 176 10.27 -21.56 8.81
N LEU A 177 11.43 -20.96 8.58
CA LEU A 177 11.66 -20.16 7.38
C LEU A 177 11.52 -21.00 6.10
N SER A 178 12.00 -22.25 6.12
CA SER A 178 11.78 -23.19 5.01
C SER A 178 10.29 -23.43 4.78
N ALA A 179 9.50 -23.67 5.84
CA ALA A 179 8.07 -23.87 5.74
C ALA A 179 7.34 -22.64 5.17
N GLN A 180 7.71 -21.44 5.61
CA GLN A 180 7.17 -20.17 5.09
C GLN A 180 7.46 -20.00 3.59
N ILE A 181 8.67 -20.33 3.15
CA ILE A 181 9.04 -20.31 1.73
C ILE A 181 8.16 -21.27 0.93
N GLU A 182 8.00 -22.51 1.38
CA GLU A 182 7.16 -23.49 0.68
C GLU A 182 5.68 -23.08 0.68
N GLN A 183 5.17 -22.48 1.75
CA GLN A 183 3.80 -21.98 1.83
C GLN A 183 3.56 -20.85 0.82
N ASP A 184 4.46 -19.87 0.74
CA ASP A 184 4.33 -18.76 -0.20
C ASP A 184 4.53 -19.18 -1.66
N ASP A 185 5.34 -20.22 -1.90
CA ASP A 185 5.55 -20.84 -3.21
C ASP A 185 4.42 -21.83 -3.60
N GLY A 186 3.34 -21.89 -2.81
CA GLY A 186 2.15 -22.71 -3.06
C GLY A 186 2.29 -24.21 -2.77
N GLN A 187 3.39 -24.63 -2.15
CA GLN A 187 3.70 -26.01 -1.78
C GLN A 187 3.19 -26.33 -0.36
N TYR A 188 1.87 -26.25 -0.16
CA TYR A 188 1.24 -26.33 1.16
C TYR A 188 1.49 -27.66 1.90
N ASP A 189 1.48 -28.80 1.21
CA ASP A 189 1.72 -30.11 1.84
C ASP A 189 3.11 -30.17 2.46
N LYS A 190 4.12 -29.71 1.71
CA LYS A 190 5.51 -29.65 2.16
C LYS A 190 5.71 -28.64 3.29
N ALA A 191 5.03 -27.49 3.22
CA ALA A 191 5.03 -26.53 4.31
C ALA A 191 4.45 -27.15 5.60
N LEU A 192 3.35 -27.88 5.49
CA LEU A 192 2.69 -28.54 6.61
C LEU A 192 3.58 -29.64 7.23
N GLU A 193 4.27 -30.43 6.42
CA GLU A 193 5.26 -31.42 6.90
C GLU A 193 6.36 -30.75 7.74
N LEU A 194 6.92 -29.65 7.24
CA LEU A 194 7.97 -28.90 7.94
C LEU A 194 7.46 -28.27 9.25
N TYR A 195 6.26 -27.68 9.25
CA TYR A 195 5.65 -27.16 10.48
C TYR A 195 5.35 -28.27 11.50
N THR A 196 4.94 -29.45 11.03
CA THR A 196 4.67 -30.60 11.89
C THR A 196 5.96 -31.11 12.53
N ASP A 197 7.06 -31.20 11.77
CA ASP A 197 8.37 -31.56 12.29
C ASP A 197 8.84 -30.59 13.39
N VAL A 198 8.71 -29.28 13.16
CA VAL A 198 8.98 -28.23 14.16
C VAL A 198 8.13 -28.43 15.41
N TYR A 199 6.83 -28.67 15.25
CA TYR A 199 5.91 -28.88 16.36
C TYR A 199 6.31 -30.10 17.20
N LEU A 200 6.61 -31.23 16.56
CA LEU A 200 6.97 -32.47 17.24
C LEU A 200 8.29 -32.30 18.01
N LYS A 201 9.27 -31.63 17.41
CA LYS A 201 10.55 -31.28 18.04
C LYS A 201 10.39 -30.27 19.19
N ALA A 202 9.41 -29.36 19.12
CA ALA A 202 9.13 -28.40 20.19
C ALA A 202 8.38 -29.03 21.38
N LYS A 203 7.68 -30.15 21.18
CA LYS A 203 6.93 -30.86 22.25
C LYS A 203 7.83 -31.39 23.36
N THR A 204 9.13 -31.54 23.11
CA THR A 204 10.14 -31.97 24.08
C THR A 204 10.80 -30.80 24.83
N ASN A 205 10.42 -29.55 24.56
CA ASN A 205 11.03 -28.34 25.13
C ASN A 205 10.05 -27.56 26.04
N PRO A 206 10.37 -27.33 27.33
CA PRO A 206 9.48 -26.66 28.30
C PRO A 206 9.20 -25.17 28.04
N GLN A 207 9.83 -24.53 27.05
CA GLN A 207 9.60 -23.11 26.69
C GLN A 207 8.54 -22.88 25.58
N ARG A 208 7.60 -23.81 25.44
CA ARG A 208 6.59 -23.94 24.36
C ARG A 208 5.74 -22.68 24.02
N ILE A 209 5.64 -21.71 24.91
CA ILE A 209 4.69 -20.58 24.79
C ILE A 209 5.26 -19.44 23.92
N GLU A 210 6.57 -19.17 23.95
CA GLU A 210 7.17 -18.04 23.22
C GLU A 210 7.25 -18.26 21.70
N LEU A 211 7.53 -19.49 21.25
CA LEU A 211 7.58 -19.84 19.81
C LEU A 211 6.23 -19.69 19.10
N ARG A 212 5.12 -19.85 19.83
CA ARG A 212 3.76 -19.80 19.28
C ARG A 212 3.19 -18.39 19.13
N LEU A 213 3.60 -17.46 19.99
CA LEU A 213 3.08 -16.09 19.98
C LEU A 213 3.77 -15.21 18.92
N ALA A 214 5.04 -15.46 18.61
CA ALA A 214 5.78 -14.68 17.62
C ALA A 214 5.40 -15.00 16.16
N SER A 215 4.72 -16.14 15.92
CA SER A 215 4.47 -16.69 14.58
C SER A 215 3.00 -16.66 14.14
N GLY A 216 2.11 -16.03 14.91
CA GLY A 216 0.79 -15.61 14.41
C GLY A 216 -0.24 -16.70 14.11
N HIS A 217 -0.10 -17.93 14.62
CA HIS A 217 -1.06 -19.01 14.36
C HIS A 217 -1.58 -19.65 15.65
N ILE A 218 -2.72 -19.15 16.14
CA ILE A 218 -3.72 -19.97 16.82
C ILE A 218 -5.09 -19.58 16.27
N TYR A 219 -5.54 -20.29 15.24
CA TYR A 219 -6.95 -20.63 15.11
C TYR A 219 -7.01 -22.15 15.04
N LEU A 220 -7.42 -22.76 16.16
CA LEU A 220 -8.08 -24.06 16.16
C LEU A 220 -9.56 -23.80 15.88
#